data_AF-Q8GHL7-F1
#
_entry.id   AF-Q8GHL7-F1
#
_cell.length_a   1.000
_cell.length_b   1.000
_cell.length_c   1.000
_cell.angle_alpha   90.00
_cell.angle_beta   90.00
_cell.angle_gamma   90.00
#
_symmetry.space_group_name_H-M   'P 1'
#
loop_
_entity.id
_entity.type
_entity.pdbx_description
1 polymer ?
#
loop_
_entity_poly.entity_id
_entity_poly.type
_entity_poly.pdbx_seq_one_letter_code
_entity_poly.pdbx_strand_id
1 'polypeptide(L)'
;MLGDSSFPTLNGYAPQPYLVNWSTVAFVKPNESSWQLRYDYNFAGMGLPGLKFMTRYLRGSGVDRGRNDLDQNVESERNIVLGYVVQSGPLKDVGFEWRRIDVKTRYGNGKASGADYEENRLITTYTWKF
;
A
#
# COMPACT_ATOMS: atom_id res chain seq x y z
N MET A 1 -15.04 -0.09 -8.23
CA MET A 1 -16.01 0.85 -7.65
C MET A 1 -16.98 1.23 -8.74
N LEU A 2 -18.27 1.30 -8.42
CA LEU A 2 -19.32 1.68 -9.37
C LEU A 2 -20.09 2.86 -8.77
N GLY A 3 -20.45 3.82 -9.61
CA GLY A 3 -21.24 5.00 -9.22
C GLY A 3 -20.42 6.28 -9.10
N ASP A 4 -21.13 7.36 -8.81
CA ASP A 4 -20.65 8.74 -8.96
C ASP A 4 -19.84 9.26 -7.76
N SER A 5 -19.77 8.48 -6.68
CA SER A 5 -19.10 8.87 -5.44
C SER A 5 -18.03 7.85 -5.01
N SER A 6 -17.03 8.33 -4.27
CA SER A 6 -16.01 7.47 -3.67
C SER A 6 -16.64 6.56 -2.61
N PHE A 7 -16.03 5.40 -2.37
CA PHE A 7 -16.45 4.53 -1.27
C PHE A 7 -16.39 5.31 0.06
N PRO A 8 -17.50 5.41 0.81
CA PRO A 8 -17.54 6.22 2.02
C PRO A 8 -16.73 5.56 3.15
N THR A 9 -15.94 6.36 3.87
CA THR A 9 -15.19 5.91 5.05
C THR A 9 -15.52 6.80 6.25
N LEU A 10 -15.47 6.22 7.45
CA LEU A 10 -15.50 7.00 8.69
C LEU A 10 -14.18 7.77 8.82
N ASN A 11 -14.24 8.99 9.37
CA ASN A 11 -13.05 9.79 9.63
C ASN A 11 -12.15 9.09 10.67
N GLY A 12 -10.82 9.15 10.46
CA GLY A 12 -9.81 8.49 11.28
C GLY A 12 -9.19 7.26 10.61
N TYR A 13 -8.18 6.69 11.28
CA TYR A 13 -7.48 5.49 10.80
C TYR A 13 -8.25 4.23 11.19
N ALA A 14 -9.40 4.01 10.58
CA ALA A 14 -10.08 2.72 10.66
C ALA A 14 -9.47 1.79 9.60
N PRO A 15 -8.75 0.70 9.96
CA PRO A 15 -8.47 -0.35 8.99
C PRO A 15 -9.82 -0.82 8.42
N GLN A 16 -9.97 -0.76 7.10
CA GLN A 16 -11.16 -1.24 6.39
C GLN A 16 -10.87 -2.65 5.87
N PRO A 17 -11.16 -3.72 6.65
CA PRO A 17 -10.76 -5.08 6.28
C PRO A 17 -11.50 -5.63 5.06
N TYR A 18 -12.53 -4.93 4.57
CA TYR A 18 -13.42 -5.43 3.51
C TYR A 18 -13.09 -4.91 2.10
N LEU A 19 -11.97 -4.19 1.93
CA LEU A 19 -11.48 -3.77 0.61
C LEU A 19 -10.21 -4.54 0.23
N VAL A 20 -10.29 -5.31 -0.86
CA VAL A 20 -9.18 -6.13 -1.37
C VAL A 20 -7.95 -5.29 -1.71
N ASN A 21 -8.17 -4.08 -2.24
CA ASN A 21 -7.11 -3.13 -2.61
C ASN A 21 -6.95 -1.99 -1.59
N TRP A 22 -7.15 -2.27 -0.29
CA TRP A 22 -6.83 -1.29 0.75
C TRP A 22 -5.32 -1.05 0.84
N SER A 23 -4.94 0.20 0.61
CA SER A 23 -3.55 0.65 0.46
C SER A 23 -3.45 2.13 0.83
N THR A 24 -2.28 2.76 0.66
CA THR A 24 -2.12 4.19 0.98
C THR A 24 -3.02 5.09 0.12
N VAL A 25 -3.25 4.76 -1.17
CA VAL A 25 -4.22 5.47 -2.03
C VAL A 25 -5.62 4.86 -2.05
N ALA A 26 -5.82 3.70 -1.42
CA ALA A 26 -7.06 2.97 -1.19
C ALA A 26 -7.86 2.48 -2.43
N PHE A 27 -7.66 3.02 -3.63
CA PHE A 27 -8.34 2.58 -4.88
C PHE A 27 -9.88 2.58 -4.77
N VAL A 28 -10.43 3.63 -4.17
CA VAL A 28 -11.85 3.80 -3.80
C VAL A 28 -12.59 4.87 -4.61
N LYS A 29 -12.01 5.38 -5.69
CA LYS A 29 -12.57 6.54 -6.43
C LYS A 29 -13.79 6.14 -7.28
N PRO A 30 -14.64 7.10 -7.69
CA PRO A 30 -15.78 6.85 -8.56
C PRO A 30 -15.38 6.09 -9.82
N ASN A 31 -16.17 5.07 -10.18
CA ASN A 31 -15.97 4.20 -11.36
C ASN A 31 -14.60 3.49 -11.46
N GLU A 32 -13.77 3.52 -10.41
CA GLU A 32 -12.43 2.96 -10.43
C GLU A 32 -12.43 1.42 -10.45
N SER A 33 -11.83 0.83 -11.48
CA SER A 33 -11.51 -0.59 -11.53
C SER A 33 -10.03 -0.81 -11.21
N SER A 34 -9.75 -1.63 -10.19
CA SER A 34 -8.40 -1.87 -9.71
C SER A 34 -8.05 -3.34 -9.59
N TRP A 35 -6.79 -3.68 -9.84
CA TRP A 35 -6.23 -5.01 -9.68
C TRP A 35 -4.92 -4.94 -8.89
N GLN A 36 -4.51 -6.08 -8.34
CA GLN A 36 -3.30 -6.20 -7.54
C GLN A 36 -2.57 -7.51 -7.86
N LEU A 37 -1.24 -7.44 -7.90
CA LEU A 37 -0.35 -8.58 -7.84
C LEU A 37 0.51 -8.48 -6.57
N ARG A 38 0.65 -9.58 -5.86
CA ARG A 38 1.38 -9.64 -4.59
C ARG A 38 2.26 -10.87 -4.52
N TYR A 39 3.45 -10.70 -3.96
CA TYR A 39 4.39 -11.76 -3.63
C TYR A 39 4.91 -11.58 -2.21
N ASP A 40 4.86 -12.64 -1.42
CA ASP A 40 5.40 -12.71 -0.07
C ASP A 40 6.40 -13.86 0.01
N TYR A 41 7.51 -13.65 0.71
CA TYR A 41 8.54 -14.66 0.89
C TYR A 41 9.05 -14.70 2.32
N ASN A 42 9.18 -15.93 2.85
CA ASN A 42 9.76 -16.22 4.15
C ASN A 42 11.11 -16.93 3.95
N PHE A 43 12.19 -16.29 4.39
CA PHE A 43 13.56 -16.77 4.18
C PHE A 43 13.99 -17.85 5.18
N ALA A 44 13.11 -18.33 6.06
CA ALA A 44 13.43 -19.41 6.99
C ALA A 44 13.95 -20.68 6.27
N GLY A 45 13.38 -21.03 5.11
CA GLY A 45 13.84 -22.16 4.29
C GLY A 45 15.22 -21.94 3.63
N MET A 46 15.71 -20.70 3.60
CA MET A 46 17.04 -20.32 3.13
C MET A 46 18.03 -20.10 4.30
N GLY A 47 17.68 -20.48 5.53
CA GLY A 47 18.54 -20.35 6.70
C GLY A 47 18.57 -18.95 7.33
N LEU A 48 17.66 -18.05 6.94
CA LEU A 48 17.50 -16.71 7.53
C LEU A 48 16.14 -16.59 8.23
N PRO A 49 15.92 -17.34 9.34
CA PRO A 49 14.67 -17.24 10.09
C PRO A 49 14.47 -15.83 10.63
N GLY A 50 13.23 -15.34 10.58
CA GLY A 50 12.88 -13.98 10.99
C GLY A 50 12.89 -12.95 9.86
N LEU A 51 13.58 -13.21 8.75
CA LEU A 51 13.57 -12.34 7.57
C LEU A 51 12.37 -12.63 6.66
N LYS A 52 11.63 -11.59 6.31
CA LYS A 52 10.46 -11.64 5.43
C LYS A 52 10.51 -10.52 4.40
N PHE A 53 10.06 -10.83 3.19
CA PHE A 53 9.90 -9.87 2.11
C PHE A 53 8.48 -9.88 1.60
N MET A 54 7.94 -8.71 1.28
CA MET A 54 6.70 -8.56 0.53
C MET A 54 6.86 -7.49 -0.53
N THR A 55 6.33 -7.75 -1.71
CA THR A 55 6.06 -6.69 -2.68
C THR A 55 4.67 -6.85 -3.26
N ARG A 56 4.02 -5.72 -3.51
CA ARG A 56 2.76 -5.68 -4.23
C ARG A 56 2.73 -4.49 -5.17
N TYR A 57 2.07 -4.69 -6.30
CA TYR A 57 1.74 -3.64 -7.25
C TYR A 57 0.22 -3.59 -7.40
N LEU A 58 -0.34 -2.40 -7.21
CA LEU A 58 -1.75 -2.12 -7.40
C LEU A 58 -1.89 -1.12 -8.53
N ARG A 59 -2.92 -1.29 -9.36
CA ARG A 59 -3.22 -0.35 -10.43
C ARG A 59 -4.73 -0.16 -10.54
N GLY A 60 -5.13 1.11 -10.54
CA GLY A 60 -6.48 1.61 -10.71
C GLY A 60 -6.64 2.30 -12.06
N SER A 61 -7.81 2.16 -12.67
CA SER A 61 -8.14 2.75 -13.96
C SER A 61 -9.63 3.04 -14.05
N GLY A 62 -10.03 3.90 -14.99
CA GLY A 62 -11.43 4.28 -15.15
C GLY A 62 -11.93 5.25 -14.09
N VAL A 63 -11.01 5.88 -13.34
CA VAL A 63 -11.36 6.90 -12.34
C VAL A 63 -12.08 8.05 -13.03
N ASP A 64 -13.31 8.28 -12.61
CA ASP A 64 -14.18 9.37 -13.08
C ASP A 64 -13.91 10.64 -12.24
N ARG A 65 -13.82 11.78 -12.92
CA ARG A 65 -13.52 13.08 -12.30
C ARG A 65 -14.56 14.14 -12.61
N GLY A 66 -15.71 13.76 -13.17
CA GLY A 66 -16.83 14.64 -13.47
C GLY A 66 -16.54 15.71 -14.53
N ARG A 67 -15.45 15.55 -15.29
CA ARG A 67 -15.08 16.41 -16.41
C ARG A 67 -14.62 15.51 -17.55
N ASN A 68 -15.40 15.45 -18.62
CA ASN A 68 -15.19 14.58 -19.80
C ASN A 68 -13.75 14.51 -20.34
N ASP A 69 -12.90 15.52 -20.09
CA ASP A 69 -11.50 15.57 -20.52
C ASP A 69 -10.48 15.03 -19.51
N LEU A 70 -10.91 14.67 -18.30
CA LEU A 70 -10.12 14.11 -17.19
C LEU A 70 -10.58 12.71 -16.77
N ASP A 71 -11.65 12.21 -17.40
CA ASP A 71 -12.17 10.88 -17.18
C ASP A 71 -11.18 9.81 -17.65
N GLN A 72 -11.25 8.63 -17.05
CA GLN A 72 -10.26 7.55 -17.22
C GLN A 72 -8.88 7.88 -16.66
N ASN A 73 -8.84 8.59 -15.52
CA ASN A 73 -7.60 8.76 -14.79
C ASN A 73 -7.06 7.39 -14.30
N VAL A 74 -5.75 7.32 -14.10
CA VAL A 74 -5.02 6.09 -13.75
C VAL A 74 -4.12 6.37 -12.58
N GLU A 75 -4.10 5.44 -11.63
CA GLU A 75 -3.20 5.46 -10.49
C GLU A 75 -2.56 4.11 -10.26
N SER A 76 -1.37 4.12 -9.67
CA SER A 76 -0.70 2.91 -9.25
C SER A 76 0.07 3.12 -7.96
N GLU A 77 0.16 2.05 -7.18
CA GLU A 77 0.91 2.01 -5.94
C GLU A 77 1.79 0.75 -5.95
N ARG A 78 3.11 0.93 -5.77
CA ARG A 78 4.04 -0.16 -5.54
C ARG A 78 4.52 -0.12 -4.10
N ASN A 79 4.39 -1.24 -3.40
CA ASN A 79 4.94 -1.43 -2.07
C ASN A 79 6.10 -2.43 -2.10
N ILE A 80 7.16 -2.13 -1.36
CA ILE A 80 8.23 -3.05 -1.01
C ILE A 80 8.36 -3.01 0.50
N VAL A 81 8.29 -4.17 1.15
CA VAL A 81 8.46 -4.32 2.59
C VAL A 81 9.53 -5.37 2.85
N LEU A 82 10.53 -5.00 3.63
CA LEU A 82 11.55 -5.90 4.15
C LEU A 82 11.50 -5.84 5.68
N GLY A 83 11.22 -6.97 6.30
CA GLY A 83 11.11 -7.10 7.76
C GLY A 83 12.05 -8.15 8.31
N TYR A 84 12.65 -7.89 9.46
CA TYR A 84 13.48 -8.84 10.19
C TYR A 84 13.15 -8.83 11.69
N VAL A 85 12.96 -10.01 12.26
CA VAL A 85 12.80 -10.18 13.72
C VAL A 85 13.95 -11.03 14.23
N VAL A 86 14.65 -10.54 15.26
CA VAL A 86 15.74 -11.27 15.91
C VAL A 86 15.19 -12.51 16.62
N GLN A 87 15.74 -13.68 16.29
CA GLN A 87 15.19 -14.96 16.73
C GLN A 87 15.72 -15.45 18.09
N SER A 88 16.91 -15.00 18.51
CA SER A 88 17.59 -15.48 19.72
C SER A 88 18.55 -14.44 20.32
N GLY A 89 19.06 -14.73 21.51
CA GLY A 89 20.01 -13.86 22.22
C GLY A 89 19.35 -12.68 22.93
N PRO A 90 20.14 -11.70 23.40
CA PRO A 90 19.65 -10.59 24.22
C PRO A 90 18.63 -9.68 23.54
N LEU A 91 18.63 -9.64 22.20
CA LEU A 91 17.73 -8.82 21.40
C LEU A 91 16.58 -9.63 20.79
N LYS A 92 16.33 -10.85 21.28
CA LYS A 92 15.20 -11.68 20.82
C LYS A 92 13.91 -10.86 20.84
N ASP A 93 13.11 -11.01 19.79
CA ASP A 93 11.83 -10.31 19.57
C ASP A 93 11.94 -8.81 19.24
N VAL A 94 13.16 -8.26 19.10
CA VAL A 94 13.34 -6.96 18.44
C VAL A 94 13.11 -7.12 16.94
N GLY A 95 12.21 -6.30 16.40
CA GLY A 95 11.82 -6.28 14.99
C GLY A 95 12.23 -4.99 14.31
N PHE A 96 12.63 -5.10 13.04
CA PHE A 96 12.93 -3.99 12.14
C PHE A 96 12.10 -4.17 10.87
N GLU A 97 11.49 -3.09 10.39
CA GLU A 97 10.81 -3.05 9.10
C GLU A 97 11.24 -1.81 8.33
N TRP A 98 11.62 -2.02 7.08
CA TRP A 98 11.66 -0.96 6.08
C TRP A 98 10.54 -1.19 5.08
N ARG A 99 9.79 -0.12 4.80
CA ARG A 99 8.76 -0.09 3.76
C ARG A 99 8.97 1.10 2.85
N ARG A 100 8.98 0.84 1.54
CA ARG A 100 8.93 1.85 0.50
C ARG A 100 7.60 1.76 -0.24
N ILE A 101 6.95 2.90 -0.42
CA ILE A 101 5.70 3.06 -1.16
C ILE A 101 5.95 4.08 -2.27
N ASP A 102 5.64 3.70 -3.51
CA ASP A 102 5.82 4.53 -4.69
C ASP A 102 4.47 4.68 -5.38
N VAL A 103 3.95 5.90 -5.39
CA VAL A 103 2.62 6.25 -5.91
C VAL A 103 2.76 7.11 -7.14
N LYS A 104 2.02 6.71 -8.17
CA LYS A 104 1.91 7.42 -9.44
C LYS A 104 0.46 7.70 -9.76
N THR A 105 0.16 8.93 -10.18
CA THR A 105 -1.18 9.31 -10.65
C THR A 105 -1.05 10.12 -11.93
N ARG A 106 -1.84 9.78 -12.96
CA ARG A 106 -1.72 10.45 -14.26
C ARG A 106 -2.12 11.92 -14.19
N TYR A 107 -3.32 12.22 -13.67
CA TYR A 107 -3.83 13.58 -13.57
C TYR A 107 -4.09 14.03 -12.14
N GLY A 108 -3.63 15.24 -11.80
CA GLY A 108 -3.79 15.96 -10.55
C GLY A 108 -4.85 17.05 -10.64
N ASN A 109 -4.51 18.34 -10.49
CA ASN A 109 -5.47 19.42 -10.73
C ASN A 109 -5.62 19.69 -12.25
N GLY A 110 -6.82 19.53 -12.79
CA GLY A 110 -7.01 19.57 -14.25
C GLY A 110 -6.15 18.52 -14.95
N LYS A 111 -5.47 18.93 -16.04
CA LYS A 111 -4.52 18.09 -16.80
C LYS A 111 -3.10 18.09 -16.27
N ALA A 112 -2.83 18.78 -15.15
CA ALA A 112 -1.52 18.72 -14.52
C ALA A 112 -1.20 17.28 -14.11
N SER A 113 0.08 16.93 -14.05
CA SER A 113 0.52 15.65 -13.51
C SER A 113 -0.08 15.41 -12.13
N GLY A 114 -0.38 14.14 -11.83
CA GLY A 114 -0.84 13.75 -10.51
C GLY A 114 0.19 14.04 -9.43
N ALA A 115 -0.27 14.06 -8.17
CA ALA A 115 0.60 14.20 -7.01
C ALA A 115 1.33 12.88 -6.74
N ASP A 116 2.28 12.57 -7.60
CA ASP A 116 3.22 11.46 -7.39
C ASP A 116 3.99 11.67 -6.09
N TYR A 117 4.20 10.60 -5.34
CA TYR A 117 5.06 10.66 -4.16
C TYR A 117 5.73 9.33 -3.90
N GLU A 118 6.86 9.43 -3.19
CA GLU A 118 7.54 8.29 -2.60
C GLU A 118 7.54 8.43 -1.09
N GLU A 119 7.25 7.33 -0.40
CA GLU A 119 7.23 7.28 1.06
C GLU A 119 8.15 6.16 1.54
N ASN A 120 9.01 6.48 2.51
CA ASN A 120 9.82 5.51 3.21
C ASN A 120 9.43 5.49 4.68
N ARG A 121 9.20 4.30 5.22
CA ARG A 121 8.94 4.06 6.64
C ARG A 121 10.03 3.15 7.18
N LEU A 122 10.61 3.55 8.30
CA LEU A 122 11.54 2.74 9.10
C LEU A 122 10.89 2.53 10.47
N ILE A 123 10.69 1.28 10.84
CA ILE A 123 9.93 0.92 12.03
C ILE A 123 10.78 -0.06 12.85
N THR A 124 10.95 0.25 14.13
CA THR A 124 11.55 -0.67 15.10
C THR A 124 10.50 -1.01 16.14
N THR A 125 10.32 -2.30 16.41
CA THR A 125 9.33 -2.80 17.37
C THR A 125 9.99 -3.69 18.40
N TYR A 126 9.52 -3.64 19.64
CA TYR A 126 9.90 -4.59 20.66
C TYR A 126 8.69 -4.88 21.54
N THR A 127 8.47 -6.16 21.86
CA THR A 127 7.38 -6.59 22.73
C THR A 127 7.95 -7.22 23.99
N TRP A 128 7.74 -6.57 25.12
CA TRP A 128 8.06 -7.15 26.43
C TRP A 128 6.88 -8.00 26.91
N LYS A 129 7.18 -9.22 27.35
CA LYS A 129 6.18 -10.13 27.95
C LYS A 129 6.45 -10.22 29.45
N PHE A 130 5.47 -9.84 30.26
CA PHE A 130 5.48 -9.97 31.72
C PHE A 130 5.03 -11.35 32.16
#